data_AF-A0A2E2CQB4-F1
#
_entry.id   AF-A0A2E2CQB4-F1
#
_cell.length_a   1.000
_cell.length_b   1.000
_cell.length_c   1.000
_cell.angle_alpha   90.00
_cell.angle_beta   90.00
_cell.angle_gamma   90.00
#
_symmetry.space_group_name_H-M   'P 1'
#
loop_
_entity.id
_entity.type
_entity.pdbx_description
1 polymer ?
#
loop_
_entity_poly.entity_id
_entity_poly.type
_entity_poly.pdbx_seq_one_letter_code
_entity_poly.pdbx_strand_id
1 'polypeptide(L)' 'MVDSTELTYIILGLTLLGMIWYMTNRGRANLAKAREDAAPAIAGDDIMGGAAKNPEQFDEPDDEALEEMAKLLGEDE' A
#
# COMPACT_ATOMS: atom_id res chain seq x y z
N MET A 1 13.91 -18.46 -51.47
CA MET A 1 14.51 -17.20 -51.00
C MET A 1 13.40 -16.44 -50.32
N VAL A 2 13.59 -16.04 -49.06
CA VAL A 2 12.63 -15.17 -48.36
C VAL A 2 12.82 -13.77 -48.95
N ASP A 3 11.73 -13.16 -49.43
CA ASP A 3 11.78 -11.81 -49.98
C ASP A 3 11.76 -10.76 -48.86
N SER A 4 12.18 -9.53 -49.17
CA SER A 4 12.30 -8.43 -48.23
C SER A 4 10.97 -8.10 -47.53
N THR A 5 9.85 -8.22 -48.25
CA THR A 5 8.50 -8.04 -47.69
C THR A 5 8.15 -9.13 -46.68
N GLU A 6 8.47 -10.39 -46.99
CA GLU A 6 8.23 -11.52 -46.11
C GLU A 6 9.09 -11.43 -44.83
N LEU A 7 10.37 -11.07 -44.99
CA LEU A 7 11.28 -10.80 -43.88
C LEU A 7 10.77 -9.66 -42.98
N THR A 8 10.22 -8.60 -43.57
CA THR A 8 9.64 -7.47 -42.83
C THR A 8 8.47 -7.92 -41.97
N TYR A 9 7.54 -8.71 -42.50
CA TYR A 9 6.40 -9.21 -41.74
C TYR A 9 6.80 -10.18 -40.64
N ILE A 10 7.83 -11.01 -40.85
CA ILE A 10 8.38 -11.88 -39.81
C ILE A 10 8.92 -11.05 -38.64
N ILE A 11 9.73 -10.01 -38.93
CA ILE A 11 10.29 -9.13 -37.90
C ILE A 11 9.18 -8.39 -37.15
N LEU A 12 8.19 -7.86 -37.87
CA LEU A 12 7.05 -7.18 -37.25
C LEU A 12 6.23 -8.13 -36.36
N GLY A 13 5.99 -9.36 -36.83
CA GLY A 13 5.28 -10.39 -36.07
C GLY A 13 6.01 -10.75 -34.77
N LEU A 14 7.32 -10.99 -34.85
CA LEU A 14 8.14 -11.28 -33.66
C LEU A 14 8.19 -10.09 -32.69
N THR A 15 8.30 -8.88 -33.22
CA THR A 15 8.29 -7.65 -32.40
C THR A 15 6.95 -7.48 -31.69
N LEU A 16 5.83 -7.72 -32.39
CA LEU A 16 4.49 -7.67 -31.80
C LEU A 16 4.33 -8.70 -30.68
N LEU A 17 4.77 -9.94 -30.90
CA LEU A 17 4.73 -10.99 -29.87
C LEU A 17 5.58 -10.62 -28.65
N GLY A 18 6.78 -10.07 -28.88
CA GLY A 18 7.65 -9.58 -27.81
C GLY A 18 7.01 -8.46 -26.99
N MET A 19 6.35 -7.50 -27.66
CA MET A 19 5.63 -6.42 -26.98
C MET A 19 4.44 -6.94 -26.17
N ILE A 20 3.64 -7.86 -26.73
CA ILE A 20 2.51 -8.47 -26.01
C ILE A 20 3.02 -9.16 -24.74
N TRP A 21 4.04 -10.01 -24.84
CA TRP A 21 4.62 -10.70 -23.70
C TRP A 21 5.11 -9.72 -22.63
N TYR A 22 5.87 -8.69 -23.02
CA TYR A 22 6.40 -7.69 -22.11
C TYR A 22 5.30 -6.91 -21.40
N MET A 23 4.31 -6.40 -22.14
CA MET A 23 3.20 -5.64 -21.59
C MET A 23 2.34 -6.47 -20.66
N THR A 24 2.01 -7.71 -21.02
CA THR A 24 1.24 -8.60 -20.13
C THR A 24 1.99 -8.86 -18.83
N ASN A 25 3.30 -9.12 -18.90
CA ASN A 25 4.09 -9.39 -17.69
C ASN A 25 4.19 -8.14 -16.79
N ARG A 26 4.47 -6.96 -17.37
CA ARG A 26 4.51 -5.69 -16.62
C ARG A 26 3.12 -5.36 -16.05
N GLY A 27 2.06 -5.53 -16.84
CA GLY A 27 0.69 -5.25 -16.44
C GLY A 27 0.27 -6.04 -15.20
N ARG A 28 0.64 -7.33 -15.13
CA ARG A 28 0.37 -8.17 -13.96
C ARG A 28 1.10 -7.68 -12.71
N ALA A 29 2.37 -7.29 -12.83
CA ALA A 29 3.13 -6.75 -11.71
C ALA A 29 2.51 -5.44 -11.18
N ASN A 30 2.01 -4.58 -12.06
CA ASN A 30 1.38 -3.33 -11.67
C ASN A 30 0.04 -3.55 -10.98
N LEU A 31 -0.74 -4.50 -11.51
CA LEU A 31 -2.02 -4.83 -10.92
C LEU A 31 -1.83 -5.42 -9.53
N ALA A 32 -0.79 -6.23 -9.32
CA ALA A 32 -0.44 -6.73 -8.00
C ALA A 32 -0.10 -5.59 -7.04
N LYS A 33 0.79 -4.68 -7.46
CA LYS A 33 1.15 -3.50 -6.65
C LYS A 33 -0.05 -2.61 -6.36
N ALA A 34 -0.88 -2.30 -7.37
CA ALA A 34 -2.06 -1.47 -7.19
C ALA A 34 -3.10 -2.11 -6.26
N ARG A 35 -3.18 -3.44 -6.23
CA ARG A 35 -4.05 -4.17 -5.28
C ARG A 35 -3.52 -4.12 -3.86
N GLU A 36 -2.20 -4.20 -3.69
CA GLU A 36 -1.55 -4.03 -2.39
C GLU A 36 -1.74 -2.60 -1.87
N ASP A 37 -1.48 -1.59 -2.70
CA ASP A 37 -1.68 -0.17 -2.36
C ASP A 37 -3.17 0.17 -2.06
N ALA A 38 -4.10 -0.56 -2.68
CA ALA A 38 -5.54 -0.39 -2.47
C ALA A 38 -6.13 -1.33 -1.40
N ALA A 39 -5.29 -2.15 -0.75
CA ALA A 39 -5.76 -3.01 0.33
C ALA A 39 -6.27 -2.13 1.49
N PRO A 40 -7.36 -2.54 2.17
CA PRO A 40 -7.85 -1.80 3.32
C PRO A 40 -6.76 -1.75 4.40
N ALA A 41 -6.61 -0.60 5.06
CA ALA A 41 -5.72 -0.48 6.20
C ALA A 41 -6.18 -1.45 7.31
N ILE A 42 -5.32 -2.40 7.65
CA ILE A 42 -5.52 -3.31 8.77
C ILE A 42 -4.86 -2.68 9.99
N ALA A 43 -5.63 -2.47 11.07
CA ALA A 43 -5.11 -1.89 12.29
C ALA A 43 -3.95 -2.74 12.85
N GLY A 44 -2.76 -2.16 12.96
CA GLY A 44 -1.56 -2.82 13.48
C GLY A 44 -0.65 -3.48 12.44
N ASP A 45 -1.03 -3.49 11.15
CA ASP A 45 -0.13 -3.89 10.06
C ASP A 45 0.91 -2.79 9.76
N ASP A 46 0.56 -1.53 10.05
CA ASP A 46 1.48 -0.42 9.99
C ASP A 46 2.29 -0.32 11.28
N ILE A 47 3.61 -0.17 11.15
CA ILE A 47 4.47 0.26 12.26
C ILE A 47 4.25 1.76 12.46
N MET A 48 3.00 2.22 12.66
CA MET A 48 2.78 3.50 13.29
C MET A 48 3.10 3.28 14.77
N GLY A 49 4.28 3.74 15.18
CA GLY A 49 4.62 3.78 16.60
C GLY A 49 3.48 4.49 17.31
N GLY A 50 2.76 3.79 18.18
CA GLY A 50 1.51 4.24 18.82
C GLY A 50 1.65 5.48 19.71
N ALA A 51 2.74 6.22 19.59
CA ALA A 51 2.96 7.50 20.20
C ALA A 51 2.23 8.61 19.42
N ALA A 52 1.78 9.62 20.16
CA ALA A 52 1.36 10.88 19.57
C ALA A 52 2.49 11.47 18.72
N LYS A 53 2.19 11.83 17.46
CA LYS A 53 3.15 12.52 16.57
C LYS A 53 3.62 13.87 17.13
N ASN A 54 2.81 14.50 17.97
CA ASN A 54 3.14 15.72 18.68
C ASN A 54 2.65 15.60 20.13
N PRO A 55 3.49 15.08 21.05
CA PRO A 55 3.11 14.91 22.46
C PRO A 55 2.83 16.24 23.16
N GLU A 56 3.53 17.30 22.76
CA GLU A 56 3.45 18.64 23.38
C GLU A 56 2.12 19.35 23.13
N GLN A 57 1.26 18.82 22.25
CA GLN A 57 -0.09 19.35 22.03
C GLN A 57 -1.10 18.90 23.11
N PHE A 58 -0.72 17.92 23.94
CA PHE A 58 -1.55 17.41 25.01
C PHE A 58 -1.12 18.07 26.32
N ASP A 59 -2.06 18.73 26.98
CA ASP A 59 -1.86 19.24 28.34
C ASP A 59 -1.88 18.08 29.35
N GLU A 60 -1.20 18.28 30.48
CA GLU A 60 -1.29 17.34 31.60
C GLU A 60 -2.75 17.32 32.12
N PRO A 61 -3.34 16.14 32.35
CA PRO A 61 -4.71 16.05 32.86
C PRO A 61 -4.82 16.74 34.23
N ASP A 62 -5.92 17.44 34.44
CA ASP A 62 -6.23 18.05 35.73
C ASP A 62 -6.77 17.01 36.73
N ASP A 63 -6.92 17.43 37.99
CA ASP A 63 -7.36 16.56 39.08
C ASP A 63 -8.76 15.96 38.82
N GLU A 64 -9.65 16.72 38.16
CA GLU A 64 -11.00 16.27 37.79
C GLU A 64 -10.94 15.16 36.74
N ALA A 65 -10.12 15.32 35.69
CA ALA A 65 -9.91 14.28 34.68
C ALA A 65 -9.27 13.02 35.29
N LEU A 66 -8.35 13.17 36.24
CA LEU A 66 -7.72 12.05 36.93
C LEU A 66 -8.73 11.27 37.80
N GLU A 67 -9.62 11.96 38.53
CA GLU A 67 -10.68 11.34 39.33
C GLU A 67 -11.69 10.58 38.45
N GLU A 68 -12.07 11.14 37.29
CA GLU A 68 -12.91 10.43 36.33
C GLU A 68 -12.25 9.16 35.78
N MET A 69 -10.94 9.17 35.54
CA MET A 69 -10.21 7.99 35.10
C MET A 69 -10.10 6.91 36.19
N ALA A 70 -9.84 7.29 37.44
CA ALA A 70 -9.82 6.37 38.58
C ALA A 70 -11.16 5.63 38.73
N LYS A 71 -12.27 6.37 38.61
CA LYS A 71 -13.62 5.82 38.63
C LYS A 71 -13.89 4.85 37.48
N LEU A 72 -13.39 5.16 36.27
CA LEU A 72 -13.52 4.27 35.10
C LEU A 72 -12.68 2.99 35.24
N LEU A 73 -11.55 3.06 35.96
CA LEU A 73 -10.68 1.93 36.25
C LEU A 73 -11.15 1.09 37.46
N GLY A 74 -12.13 1.60 38.22
CA GLY A 74 -12.62 0.94 39.44
C GLY A 74 -11.62 1.01 40.59
N GLU A 75 -10.75 2.02 40.62
CA GLU A 75 -9.75 2.22 41.67
C GLU A 75 -10.32 2.89 42.93
N ASP A 76 -11.60 3.29 42.90
CA ASP A 76 -12.33 3.95 43.99
C ASP A 76 -13.17 2.98 44.88
N GLU A 77 -13.08 1.66 44.65
CA GLU A 77 -13.68 0.60 45.49
C GLU A 77 -12.65 -0.12 46.38
#